data_AF-A0A8H9DBP6-F1
#
_entry.id   AF-A0A8H9DBP6-F1
#
_cell.length_a   1.000
_cell.length_b   1.000
_cell.length_c   1.000
_cell.angle_alpha   90.00
_cell.angle_beta   90.00
_cell.angle_gamma   90.00
#
_symmetry.space_group_name_H-M   'P 1'
#
loop_
_entity.id
_entity.type
_entity.pdbx_description
1 polymer ?
#
loop_
_entity_poly.entity_id
_entity_poly.type
_entity_poly.pdbx_seq_one_letter_code
_entity_poly.pdbx_strand_id
1 'polypeptide(L)'
;MGFVNERKEDGTWQTIDRDRNIVLRYLGGGRPQEPIEFNLCIEGKDFLFYAFQKTNRLKSGKLHVDWRVVKIFHLPPTESDKAKLRCVIEEALESFGFASSRENVETLSVTFAHNL
;
A
#
# COMPACT_ATOMS: atom_id res chain seq x y z
N MET A 1 -6.01 5.78 16.24
CA MET A 1 -6.03 4.39 15.71
C MET A 1 -5.46 4.45 14.30
N GLY A 2 -4.85 3.37 13.81
CA GLY A 2 -4.19 3.34 12.50
C GLY A 2 -4.95 2.50 11.47
N PHE A 3 -4.29 2.19 10.35
CA PHE A 3 -4.85 1.34 9.31
C PHE A 3 -5.23 -0.06 9.81
N VAL A 4 -6.40 -0.53 9.38
CA VAL A 4 -6.88 -1.89 9.61
C VAL A 4 -7.33 -2.52 8.29
N ASN A 5 -7.12 -3.82 8.13
CA ASN A 5 -7.63 -4.57 6.99
C ASN A 5 -9.04 -5.05 7.27
N GLU A 6 -9.97 -4.77 6.37
CA GLU A 6 -11.34 -5.25 6.46
C GLU A 6 -11.80 -5.89 5.16
N ARG A 7 -12.66 -6.90 5.29
CA ARG A 7 -13.31 -7.55 4.17
C ARG A 7 -14.68 -6.92 3.97
N LYS A 8 -14.96 -6.48 2.75
CA LYS A 8 -16.26 -5.96 2.33
C LYS A 8 -17.26 -7.09 2.08
N GLU A 9 -18.53 -6.70 2.01
CA GLU A 9 -19.65 -7.59 1.68
C GLU A 9 -19.50 -8.24 0.29
N ASP A 10 -18.92 -7.53 -0.67
CA ASP A 10 -18.60 -8.05 -2.02
C ASP A 10 -17.42 -9.05 -2.02
N GLY A 11 -16.85 -9.35 -0.85
CA GLY A 11 -15.74 -10.26 -0.66
C GLY A 11 -14.36 -9.65 -0.90
N THR A 12 -14.27 -8.39 -1.35
CA THR A 12 -13.00 -7.68 -1.55
C THR A 12 -12.39 -7.21 -0.23
N TRP A 13 -11.08 -6.97 -0.22
CA TRP A 13 -10.37 -6.44 0.94
C TRP A 13 -10.03 -4.96 0.74
N GLN A 14 -10.11 -4.18 1.82
CA GLN A 14 -9.56 -2.83 1.86
C GLN A 14 -8.78 -2.59 3.14
N THR A 15 -7.87 -1.62 3.09
CA THR A 15 -7.09 -1.17 4.25
C THR A 15 -7.56 0.24 4.59
N ILE A 16 -8.11 0.46 5.78
CA ILE A 16 -8.79 1.70 6.16
C ILE A 16 -8.21 2.27 7.45
N ASP A 17 -7.96 3.58 7.47
CA ASP A 17 -7.80 4.38 8.68
C ASP A 17 -9.06 5.23 8.86
N ARG A 18 -9.90 4.88 9.83
CA ARG A 18 -11.19 5.55 10.06
C ARG A 18 -11.05 6.90 10.72
N ASP A 19 -10.03 7.10 11.55
CA ASP A 19 -9.81 8.35 12.27
C ASP A 19 -9.40 9.46 11.30
N ARG A 20 -8.62 9.09 10.27
CA ARG A 20 -8.14 10.01 9.23
C ARG A 20 -8.98 9.98 7.96
N ASN A 21 -10.04 9.16 7.91
CA ASN A 21 -10.88 8.95 6.74
C ASN A 21 -10.05 8.61 5.48
N ILE A 22 -9.15 7.64 5.60
CA ILE A 22 -8.26 7.17 4.54
C ILE A 22 -8.61 5.73 4.17
N VAL A 23 -8.74 5.44 2.88
CA VAL A 23 -9.03 4.09 2.38
C VAL A 23 -8.07 3.74 1.26
N LEU A 24 -7.30 2.66 1.44
CA LEU A 24 -6.51 2.02 0.40
C LEU A 24 -7.28 0.83 -0.17
N ARG A 25 -7.47 0.84 -1.49
CA ARG A 25 -8.17 -0.21 -2.25
C ARG A 25 -7.23 -0.83 -3.26
N TYR A 26 -7.22 -2.16 -3.31
CA TYR A 26 -6.63 -2.91 -4.40
C TYR A 26 -7.57 -2.87 -5.61
N LEU A 27 -7.06 -2.50 -6.79
CA LEU A 27 -7.85 -2.46 -8.03
C LEU A 27 -7.51 -3.61 -8.99
N GLY A 28 -6.31 -4.19 -8.90
CA GLY A 28 -5.89 -5.24 -9.82
C GLY A 28 -4.37 -5.36 -9.96
N GLY A 29 -3.94 -6.21 -10.89
CA GLY A 29 -2.53 -6.42 -11.23
C GLY A 29 -1.84 -7.50 -10.40
N GLY A 30 -0.54 -7.34 -10.15
CA GLY A 30 0.24 -8.28 -9.34
C GLY A 30 0.69 -9.55 -10.05
N ARG A 31 0.67 -9.58 -11.39
CA ARG A 31 1.41 -10.60 -12.15
C ARG A 31 2.92 -10.33 -12.01
N PRO A 32 3.80 -11.33 -12.23
CA PRO A 32 5.24 -11.17 -11.99
C PRO A 32 5.90 -9.97 -12.69
N GLN A 33 5.31 -9.48 -13.79
CA GLN A 33 5.80 -8.34 -14.58
C GLN A 33 4.89 -7.11 -14.52
N GLU A 34 3.75 -7.17 -13.83
CA GLU A 34 2.77 -6.10 -13.76
C GLU A 34 2.68 -5.57 -12.33
N PRO A 35 2.79 -4.25 -12.11
CA PRO A 35 2.62 -3.69 -10.78
C PRO A 35 1.19 -3.91 -10.29
N ILE A 36 1.03 -3.87 -8.97
CA ILE A 36 -0.28 -3.82 -8.34
C ILE A 36 -0.79 -2.39 -8.44
N GLU A 37 -2.05 -2.26 -8.85
CA GLU A 37 -2.75 -0.99 -8.92
C GLU A 37 -3.54 -0.73 -7.63
N PHE A 38 -3.32 0.46 -7.07
CA PHE A 38 -3.99 0.91 -5.87
C PHE A 38 -4.70 2.24 -6.08
N ASN A 39 -5.84 2.38 -5.42
CA ASN A 39 -6.50 3.65 -5.19
C ASN A 39 -6.44 3.98 -3.70
N LEU A 40 -5.79 5.10 -3.37
CA LEU A 40 -5.75 5.68 -2.03
C LEU A 40 -6.69 6.88 -1.97
N CYS A 41 -7.78 6.75 -1.24
CA CYS A 41 -8.73 7.81 -0.99
C CYS A 41 -8.38 8.51 0.32
N ILE A 42 -8.07 9.81 0.30
CA ILE A 42 -7.78 10.63 1.48
C ILE A 42 -8.84 11.72 1.55
N GLU A 43 -9.70 11.71 2.57
CA GLU A 43 -10.79 12.70 2.72
C GLU A 43 -11.65 12.86 1.45
N GLY A 44 -11.93 11.75 0.76
CA GLY A 44 -12.71 11.74 -0.48
C GLY A 44 -11.93 12.10 -1.76
N LYS A 45 -10.62 12.37 -1.67
CA LYS A 45 -9.75 12.60 -2.84
C LYS A 45 -9.00 11.34 -3.22
N ASP A 46 -9.10 10.96 -4.48
CA ASP A 46 -8.50 9.73 -5.01
C ASP A 46 -7.09 9.94 -5.56
N PHE A 47 -6.15 9.11 -5.09
CA PHE A 47 -4.78 9.04 -5.57
C PHE A 47 -4.51 7.63 -6.10
N LEU A 48 -4.29 7.54 -7.41
CA LEU A 48 -3.89 6.28 -8.06
C LEU A 48 -2.37 6.13 -8.04
N PHE A 49 -1.91 4.96 -7.64
CA PHE A 49 -0.50 4.63 -7.65
C PHE A 49 -0.25 3.15 -7.93
N TYR A 50 0.93 2.86 -8.47
CA TYR A 50 1.38 1.52 -8.81
C TYR A 50 2.55 1.11 -7.93
N ALA A 51 2.50 -0.11 -7.41
CA ALA A 51 3.58 -0.68 -6.61
C ALA A 51 3.87 -2.14 -6.97
N PHE A 52 5.13 -2.52 -7.04
CA PHE A 52 5.53 -3.92 -7.08
C PHE A 52 5.65 -4.48 -5.67
N GLN A 53 5.27 -5.74 -5.51
CA GLN A 53 5.51 -6.51 -4.30
C GLN A 53 6.55 -7.58 -4.59
N LYS A 54 7.56 -7.68 -3.73
CA LYS A 54 8.49 -8.81 -3.71
C LYS A 54 8.46 -9.44 -2.34
N THR A 55 8.32 -10.76 -2.30
CA THR A 55 8.30 -11.52 -1.05
C THR A 55 9.53 -12.41 -1.00
N ASN A 56 10.34 -12.25 0.03
CA ASN A 56 11.55 -13.03 0.26
C ASN A 56 11.39 -13.85 1.55
N ARG A 57 11.82 -15.12 1.55
CA ARG A 57 11.81 -15.93 2.77
C ARG A 57 13.08 -15.66 3.58
N LEU A 58 12.91 -15.34 4.86
CA LEU A 58 13.99 -15.13 5.82
C LEU A 58 14.50 -16.46 6.37
N LYS A 59 15.69 -16.44 6.99
CA LYS A 59 16.28 -17.61 7.66
C LYS A 59 15.41 -18.15 8.79
N SER A 60 14.60 -17.30 9.42
CA SER A 60 13.59 -17.65 10.43
C SER A 60 12.42 -18.47 9.88
N GLY A 61 12.32 -18.61 8.55
CA GLY A 61 11.21 -19.26 7.86
C GLY A 61 10.04 -18.32 7.55
N LYS A 62 9.99 -17.13 8.17
CA LYS A 62 9.03 -16.06 7.91
C LYS A 62 9.37 -15.27 6.64
N LEU A 63 8.50 -14.34 6.27
CA LEU A 63 8.59 -13.55 5.05
C LEU A 63 9.06 -12.12 5.34
N HIS A 64 9.88 -11.60 4.45
CA HIS A 64 10.10 -10.17 4.25
C HIS A 64 9.32 -9.72 3.02
N VAL A 65 8.58 -8.63 3.13
CA VAL A 65 7.82 -8.05 2.01
C VAL A 65 8.42 -6.70 1.65
N ASP A 66 8.89 -6.58 0.41
CA ASP A 66 9.37 -5.34 -0.15
C ASP A 66 8.31 -4.76 -1.09
N TRP A 67 7.84 -3.56 -0.77
CA TRP A 67 7.05 -2.74 -1.67
C TRP A 67 7.93 -1.74 -2.39
N ARG A 68 7.72 -1.63 -3.71
CA ARG A 68 8.35 -0.60 -4.53
C ARG A 68 7.29 0.19 -5.29
N VAL A 69 6.99 1.40 -4.82
CA VAL A 69 6.10 2.34 -5.51
C VAL A 69 6.83 2.88 -6.73
N VAL A 70 6.23 2.70 -7.91
CA VAL A 70 6.84 3.01 -9.21
C VAL A 70 6.13 4.10 -9.99
N LYS A 71 4.90 4.45 -9.62
CA LYS A 71 4.17 5.56 -10.24
C LYS A 71 3.08 6.10 -9.32
N ILE A 72 2.90 7.42 -9.29
CA ILE A 72 1.75 8.12 -8.70
C ILE A 72 1.19 9.03 -9.79
N PHE A 73 -0.08 8.86 -10.17
CA PHE A 73 -0.64 9.49 -11.38
C PHE A 73 -1.01 10.97 -11.22
N HIS A 74 -1.33 11.38 -9.99
CA HIS A 74 -1.76 12.75 -9.68
C HIS A 74 -1.02 13.26 -8.45
N LEU A 75 0.25 13.59 -8.62
CA LEU A 75 1.05 14.16 -7.53
C LEU A 75 0.52 15.57 -7.16
N PRO A 76 0.45 15.88 -5.85
CA PRO A 76 0.17 17.23 -5.40
C PRO A 76 1.18 18.25 -5.97
N PRO A 77 0.78 19.52 -6.12
CA PRO A 77 1.63 20.54 -6.73
C PRO A 77 2.81 20.96 -5.83
N THR A 78 2.69 20.81 -4.51
CA THR A 78 3.73 21.23 -3.56
C THR A 78 4.56 20.04 -3.07
N GLU A 79 5.86 20.25 -2.85
CA GLU A 79 6.74 19.21 -2.30
C GLU A 79 6.31 18.75 -0.91
N SER A 80 5.75 19.65 -0.10
CA SER A 80 5.22 19.29 1.23
C SER A 80 4.05 18.31 1.12
N ASP A 81 3.12 18.56 0.21
CA ASP A 81 1.96 17.67 0.04
C ASP A 81 2.34 16.35 -0.65
N LYS A 82 3.34 16.36 -1.54
CA LYS A 82 3.93 15.12 -2.07
C LYS A 82 4.55 14.28 -0.95
N ALA A 83 5.33 14.89 -0.05
CA ALA A 83 5.93 14.20 1.08
C ALA A 83 4.87 13.60 2.02
N LYS A 84 3.80 14.35 2.30
CA LYS A 84 2.64 13.84 3.07
C LYS A 84 1.98 12.66 2.37
N LEU A 85 1.74 12.75 1.06
CA LEU A 85 1.14 11.66 0.30
C LEU A 85 2.02 10.41 0.34
N ARG A 86 3.34 10.54 0.19
CA ARG A 86 4.27 9.40 0.29
C ARG A 86 4.23 8.75 1.68
N CYS A 87 4.23 9.54 2.74
CA CYS A 87 4.11 9.05 4.10
C CYS A 87 2.81 8.26 4.31
N VAL A 88 1.68 8.74 3.77
CA VAL A 88 0.41 7.99 3.84
C VAL A 88 0.46 6.71 3.02
N ILE A 89 1.04 6.73 1.81
CA ILE A 89 1.20 5.52 0.98
C ILE A 89 2.04 4.48 1.70
N GLU A 90 3.13 4.90 2.34
CA GLU A 90 4.00 4.03 3.15
C GLU A 90 3.23 3.38 4.29
N GLU A 91 2.60 4.16 5.17
CA GLU A 91 1.78 3.66 6.29
C GLU A 91 0.68 2.69 5.81
N ALA A 92 0.02 3.02 4.69
CA ALA A 92 -1.04 2.20 4.13
C ALA A 92 -0.50 0.87 3.59
N LEU A 93 0.65 0.85 2.89
CA LEU A 93 1.27 -0.36 2.36
C LEU A 93 1.92 -1.23 3.45
N GLU A 94 2.45 -0.61 4.51
CA GLU A 94 2.94 -1.32 5.71
C GLU A 94 1.85 -2.12 6.40
N SER A 95 0.62 -1.58 6.34
CA SER A 95 -0.58 -2.16 6.92
C SER A 95 -1.33 -3.06 5.93
N PHE A 96 -1.12 -2.86 4.64
CA PHE A 96 -1.72 -3.65 3.57
C PHE A 96 -1.18 -5.08 3.60
N GLY A 97 -2.04 -6.01 3.97
CA GLY A 97 -1.73 -7.42 3.99
C GLY A 97 -3.02 -8.20 4.07
N PHE A 98 -3.17 -9.20 3.20
CA PHE A 98 -4.23 -10.19 3.38
C PHE A 98 -4.11 -10.73 4.81
N ALA A 99 -5.21 -10.77 5.56
CA ALA A 99 -5.19 -11.08 6.98
C ALA A 99 -4.43 -12.38 7.32
N SER A 100 -4.39 -13.34 6.40
CA SER A 100 -3.64 -14.61 6.50
C SER A 100 -2.14 -14.53 6.20
N SER A 101 -1.67 -13.51 5.45
CA SER A 101 -0.25 -13.36 5.15
C SER A 101 0.50 -12.59 6.23
N ARG A 102 -0.16 -11.69 6.97
CA ARG A 102 0.52 -10.85 7.97
C ARG A 102 1.17 -11.65 9.10
N GLU A 103 0.56 -12.74 9.54
CA GLU A 103 1.13 -13.63 10.56
C GLU A 103 2.46 -14.28 10.10
N ASN A 104 2.63 -14.42 8.78
CA ASN A 104 3.82 -14.99 8.17
C ASN A 104 4.87 -13.93 7.79
N VAL A 105 4.56 -12.64 7.92
CA VAL A 105 5.48 -11.53 7.61
C VAL A 105 6.18 -11.08 8.89
N GLU A 106 7.51 -11.14 8.89
CA GLU A 106 8.33 -10.66 10.01
C GLU A 106 8.72 -9.20 9.85
N THR A 107 9.04 -8.79 8.63
CA THR A 107 9.50 -7.44 8.31
C THR A 107 8.89 -7.00 6.98
N LEU A 108 8.68 -5.70 6.83
CA LEU A 108 8.17 -5.08 5.62
C LEU A 108 8.96 -3.80 5.35
N SER A 109 9.22 -3.50 4.08
CA SER A 109 9.83 -2.25 3.65
C SER A 109 9.01 -1.61 2.53
N VAL A 110 8.97 -0.29 2.48
CA VAL A 110 8.37 0.47 1.37
C VAL A 110 9.42 1.39 0.79
N THR A 111 9.58 1.36 -0.52
CA THR A 111 10.51 2.21 -1.25
C THR A 111 9.81 2.91 -2.41
N PHE A 112 10.27 4.11 -2.74
CA PHE A 112 9.78 4.89 -3.87
C PHE A 112 10.85 4.93 -4.96
N ALA A 113 10.46 4.72 -6.22
CA ALA A 113 11.39 4.88 -7.35
C ALA A 113 11.93 6.31 -7.41
N HIS A 114 13.16 6.47 -7.93
CA HIS A 114 13.75 7.79 -8.13
C HIS A 114 12.82 8.67 -8.99
N ASN A 115 12.61 9.91 -8.55
CA ASN A 115 11.73 10.93 -9.15
C ASN A 115 10.22 10.81 -8.85
N LEU A 116 9.81 9.91 -7.96
CA LEU A 116 8.49 10.00 -7.31
C LEU A 116 8.54 10.87 -6.09
#